data_AF-A0A5N6Z0E1-F1
#
_entry.id   AF-A0A5N6Z0E1-F1
#
_cell.length_a   1.000
_cell.length_b   1.000
_cell.length_c   1.000
_cell.angle_alpha   90.00
_cell.angle_beta   90.00
_cell.angle_gamma   90.00
#
_symmetry.space_group_name_H-M   'P 1'
#
loop_
_entity.id
_entity.type
_entity.pdbx_description
1 polymer ?
#
loop_
_entity_poly.entity_id
_entity_poly.type
_entity_poly.pdbx_seq_one_letter_code
_entity_poly.pdbx_strand_id
1 'polypeptide(L)'
;MIDKRSPYQEGSLWYYAPNKGAPITFAILFTISGIVHGYQCFKYKSWKVTGLLPWSALLFTAGFVMRTIGAFGQWDNLSIFIASTVFLLAGPPVYEGANFFTLGRILYYIPYHSPIHPGRVFTTFVAMGVIIEAITANGASLVANTSNPESTQNTGKALLKAALILQIALMVGFVALATKFYYNCHRGGVLNAKVKRALHVLYCSCTLIIIRTIYRTVEYFTAASLNTSNIDDISPILKEEWFFWVFETAIMFSNTVLLNVFHPMRWLPRSNKIYLATDGVTEVEGPGYEDPRPFLLTFFDPFDIVGMITKKGKKEKFWEVGHQSSPPATTV
;
A
#
# COMPACT_ATOMS: atom_id res chain seq x y z
N MET A 1 15.16 11.51 35.50
CA MET A 1 15.15 12.92 35.04
C MET A 1 15.11 12.89 33.52
N ILE A 2 13.96 13.23 32.92
CA ILE A 2 13.87 13.48 31.48
C ILE A 2 14.27 14.95 31.34
N ASP A 3 15.54 15.22 30.99
CA ASP A 3 15.98 16.58 30.72
C ASP A 3 15.05 17.21 29.68
N LYS A 4 14.59 18.44 29.94
CA LYS A 4 13.80 19.21 28.99
C LYS A 4 14.63 19.33 27.71
N ARG A 5 14.22 18.57 26.69
CA ARG A 5 14.82 18.58 25.36
C ARG A 5 14.86 20.01 24.85
N SER A 6 16.03 20.47 24.37
CA SER A 6 16.11 21.76 23.70
C SER A 6 15.09 21.79 22.55
N PRO A 7 14.22 22.80 22.46
CA PRO A 7 13.20 22.87 21.42
C PRO A 7 13.83 22.98 20.02
N TYR A 8 15.07 23.44 19.93
CA TYR A 8 15.78 23.70 18.68
C TYR A 8 17.25 23.27 18.76
N GLN A 9 17.79 22.80 17.62
CA GLN A 9 19.21 22.48 17.45
C GLN A 9 19.72 23.32 16.28
N GLU A 10 20.72 24.16 16.54
CA GLU A 10 21.32 25.01 15.52
C GLU A 10 21.97 24.16 14.41
N GLY A 11 21.74 24.52 13.14
CA GLY A 11 22.21 23.78 11.97
C GLY A 11 21.44 22.51 11.63
N SER A 12 20.38 22.16 12.39
CA SER A 12 19.53 21.01 12.09
C SER A 12 18.65 21.25 10.87
N LEU A 13 18.56 20.24 10.00
CA LEU A 13 17.62 20.22 8.87
C LEU A 13 16.16 19.99 9.31
N TRP A 14 15.94 19.49 10.53
CA TRP A 14 14.62 19.46 11.16
C TRP A 14 14.35 20.77 11.90
N TYR A 15 13.11 21.25 11.86
CA TYR A 15 12.63 22.41 12.63
C TYR A 15 12.61 22.20 14.16
N TYR A 16 13.01 21.01 14.62
CA TYR A 16 13.10 20.58 16.01
C TYR A 16 14.42 19.84 16.24
N ALA A 17 14.92 19.81 17.48
CA ALA A 17 16.05 18.95 17.84
C ALA A 17 15.61 17.48 17.71
N PRO A 18 16.23 16.58 16.91
CA PRO A 18 15.74 15.23 16.60
C PRO A 18 15.86 14.21 17.75
N ASN A 19 14.97 13.20 17.81
CA ASN A 19 14.91 12.28 18.96
C ASN A 19 15.94 11.18 18.74
N LYS A 20 16.74 10.90 19.77
CA LYS A 20 17.79 9.88 19.68
C LYS A 20 17.27 8.45 19.90
N GLY A 21 16.34 8.26 20.84
CA GLY A 21 15.89 6.91 21.25
C GLY A 21 14.73 6.34 20.44
N ALA A 22 13.80 7.20 20.00
CA ALA A 22 12.62 6.76 19.24
C ALA A 22 12.98 6.11 17.89
N PRO A 23 13.87 6.68 17.04
CA PRO A 23 14.26 6.04 15.79
C PRO A 23 14.91 4.67 16.00
N ILE A 24 15.75 4.50 17.03
CA ILE A 24 16.37 3.21 17.38
C ILE A 24 15.30 2.17 17.69
N THR A 25 14.33 2.54 18.52
CA THR A 25 13.25 1.66 18.95
C THR A 25 12.45 1.18 17.75
N PHE A 26 12.02 2.11 16.87
CA PHE A 26 11.26 1.76 15.68
C PHE A 26 12.09 0.98 14.65
N ALA A 27 13.39 1.26 14.49
CA ALA A 27 14.26 0.46 13.63
C ALA A 27 14.29 -1.02 14.07
N ILE A 28 14.43 -1.28 15.38
CA ILE A 28 14.42 -2.64 15.94
C ILE A 28 13.05 -3.29 15.71
N LEU A 29 11.96 -2.57 16.00
CA LEU A 29 10.59 -3.08 15.85
C LEU A 29 10.25 -3.44 14.39
N PHE A 30 10.62 -2.58 13.42
CA PHE A 30 10.43 -2.87 12.00
C PHE A 30 11.35 -4.00 11.52
N THR A 31 12.57 -4.12 12.06
CA THR A 31 13.47 -5.26 11.76
C THR A 31 12.84 -6.58 12.22
N ILE A 32 12.37 -6.65 13.46
CA ILE A 32 11.69 -7.83 14.01
C ILE A 32 10.47 -8.17 13.17
N SER A 33 9.64 -7.16 12.86
CA SER A 33 8.48 -7.31 11.98
C SER A 33 8.87 -7.88 10.62
N GLY A 34 9.93 -7.36 9.99
CA GLY A 34 10.42 -7.82 8.68
C GLY A 34 10.89 -9.28 8.70
N ILE A 35 11.59 -9.69 9.75
CA ILE A 35 12.00 -11.10 9.94
C ILE A 35 10.78 -12.01 10.09
N VAL A 36 9.78 -11.59 10.87
CA VAL A 36 8.52 -12.35 11.03
C VAL A 36 7.78 -12.46 9.69
N HIS A 37 7.63 -11.37 8.94
CA HIS A 37 7.05 -11.40 7.59
C HIS A 37 7.82 -12.32 6.65
N GLY A 38 9.15 -12.29 6.68
CA GLY A 38 10.00 -13.18 5.90
C GLY A 38 9.76 -14.65 6.25
N TYR A 39 9.76 -15.00 7.54
CA TYR A 39 9.42 -16.34 8.02
C TYR A 39 8.01 -16.77 7.59
N GLN A 40 7.02 -15.89 7.71
CA GLN A 40 5.65 -16.15 7.28
C GLN A 40 5.56 -16.40 5.77
N CYS A 41 6.28 -15.63 4.95
CA CYS A 41 6.34 -15.83 3.50
C CYS A 41 6.93 -17.20 3.14
N PHE A 42 7.97 -17.65 3.85
CA PHE A 42 8.53 -19.00 3.68
C PHE A 42 7.53 -20.08 4.13
N LYS A 43 6.97 -19.95 5.34
CA LYS A 43 6.04 -20.94 5.92
C LYS A 43 4.76 -21.11 5.10
N TYR A 44 4.18 -20.01 4.62
CA TYR A 44 2.95 -20.03 3.83
C TYR A 44 3.19 -20.18 2.33
N LYS A 45 4.46 -20.25 1.88
CA LYS A 45 4.86 -20.25 0.45
C LYS A 45 4.19 -19.11 -0.33
N SER A 46 4.12 -17.92 0.28
CA SER A 46 3.35 -16.78 -0.20
C SER A 46 4.18 -15.63 -0.75
N TRP A 47 5.44 -15.87 -1.10
CA TRP A 47 6.36 -14.86 -1.65
C TRP A 47 5.79 -14.04 -2.81
N LYS A 48 4.94 -14.62 -3.66
CA LYS A 48 4.29 -13.92 -4.78
C LYS A 48 3.22 -12.91 -4.35
N VAL A 49 2.63 -13.07 -3.17
CA VAL A 49 1.50 -12.24 -2.68
C VAL A 49 1.98 -11.29 -1.58
N THR A 50 2.73 -11.81 -0.61
CA THR A 50 3.12 -11.08 0.60
C THR A 50 4.62 -10.77 0.66
N GLY A 51 5.38 -11.10 -0.39
CA GLY A 51 6.84 -10.84 -0.45
C GLY A 51 7.22 -9.35 -0.39
N LEU A 52 6.27 -8.44 -0.65
CA LEU A 52 6.47 -7.00 -0.48
C LEU A 52 6.47 -6.56 1.00
N LEU A 53 5.87 -7.32 1.91
CA LEU A 53 5.83 -6.99 3.35
C LEU A 53 7.22 -6.95 4.01
N PRO A 54 8.09 -7.96 3.86
CA PRO A 54 9.46 -7.88 4.40
C PRO A 54 10.29 -6.79 3.71
N TRP A 55 10.05 -6.52 2.41
CA TRP A 55 10.71 -5.43 1.70
C TRP A 55 10.34 -4.05 2.25
N SER A 56 9.05 -3.82 2.52
CA SER A 56 8.60 -2.57 3.15
C SER A 56 9.19 -2.38 4.55
N ALA A 57 9.23 -3.46 5.36
CA ALA A 57 9.84 -3.43 6.69
C ALA A 57 11.34 -3.08 6.64
N LEU A 58 12.05 -3.57 5.62
CA LEU A 58 13.45 -3.22 5.37
C LEU A 58 13.62 -1.73 5.04
N LEU A 59 12.75 -1.16 4.20
CA LEU A 59 12.77 0.28 3.88
C LEU A 59 12.57 1.13 5.14
N PHE A 60 11.59 0.79 5.98
CA PHE A 60 11.39 1.48 7.26
C PHE A 60 12.61 1.36 8.18
N THR A 61 13.19 0.16 8.28
CA THR A 61 14.39 -0.08 9.07
C THR A 61 15.54 0.81 8.60
N ALA A 62 15.83 0.81 7.30
CA ALA A 62 16.87 1.65 6.71
C ALA A 62 16.58 3.15 6.96
N GLY A 63 15.33 3.60 6.78
CA GLY A 63 14.93 4.97 7.03
C GLY A 63 15.14 5.41 8.49
N PHE A 64 14.79 4.55 9.45
CA PHE A 64 15.00 4.84 10.87
C PHE A 64 16.47 4.72 11.31
N VAL A 65 17.25 3.83 10.70
CA VAL A 65 18.70 3.79 10.91
C VAL A 65 19.34 5.09 10.42
N MET A 66 19.01 5.55 9.22
CA MET A 66 19.48 6.85 8.71
C MET A 66 19.02 8.01 9.60
N ARG A 67 17.77 7.98 10.09
CA ARG A 67 17.26 8.97 11.05
C ARG A 67 18.06 8.96 12.36
N THR A 68 18.43 7.77 12.84
CA THR A 68 19.26 7.60 14.05
C THR A 68 20.62 8.25 13.84
N ILE A 69 21.30 7.94 12.73
CA ILE A 69 22.62 8.52 12.42
C ILE A 69 22.52 10.05 12.39
N GLY A 70 21.49 10.60 11.74
CA GLY A 70 21.23 12.05 11.72
C GLY A 70 21.02 12.64 13.12
N ALA A 71 20.29 11.94 13.99
CA ALA A 71 20.06 12.38 15.38
C ALA A 71 21.32 12.30 16.27
N PHE A 72 22.31 11.46 15.91
CA PHE A 72 23.57 11.25 16.64
C PHE A 72 24.75 11.98 15.97
N GLY A 73 24.64 13.30 15.77
CA GLY A 73 25.79 14.12 15.38
C GLY A 73 25.89 14.49 13.91
N GLN A 74 24.92 14.09 13.07
CA GLN A 74 24.90 14.35 11.63
C GLN A 74 23.61 15.07 11.21
N TRP A 75 23.15 16.02 12.02
CA TRP A 75 21.87 16.71 11.82
C TRP A 75 21.88 17.79 10.73
N ASP A 76 23.08 18.24 10.35
CA ASP A 76 23.38 19.15 9.24
C ASP A 76 23.64 18.40 7.91
N ASN A 77 23.75 17.08 7.96
CA ASN A 77 24.04 16.26 6.78
C ASN A 77 22.80 16.06 5.91
N LEU A 78 22.73 16.82 4.82
CA LEU A 78 21.62 16.79 3.87
C LEU A 78 21.38 15.41 3.25
N SER A 79 22.44 14.68 2.90
CA SER A 79 22.31 13.37 2.27
C SER A 79 21.66 12.35 3.21
N ILE A 80 22.01 12.36 4.49
CA ILE A 80 21.41 11.47 5.51
C ILE A 80 19.94 11.82 5.75
N PHE A 81 19.63 13.12 5.83
CA PHE A 81 18.26 13.60 5.97
C PHE A 81 17.38 13.17 4.78
N ILE A 82 17.87 13.36 3.55
CA ILE A 82 17.17 12.96 2.33
C ILE A 82 16.99 11.43 2.31
N ALA A 83 18.05 10.66 2.55
CA ALA A 83 17.99 9.20 2.56
C ALA A 83 16.95 8.69 3.56
N SER A 84 16.97 9.21 4.80
CA SER A 84 15.99 8.87 5.82
C SER A 84 14.56 9.16 5.36
N THR A 85 14.33 10.37 4.85
CA THR A 85 13.00 10.81 4.39
C THR A 85 12.50 9.94 3.23
N VAL A 86 13.35 9.65 2.24
CA VAL A 86 12.99 8.86 1.06
C VAL A 86 12.66 7.42 1.44
N PHE A 87 13.47 6.77 2.29
CA PHE A 87 13.20 5.40 2.72
C PHE A 87 11.89 5.28 3.52
N LEU A 88 11.62 6.25 4.41
CA LEU A 88 10.36 6.30 5.17
C LEU A 88 9.16 6.61 4.27
N LEU A 89 9.34 7.44 3.24
CA LEU A 89 8.32 7.74 2.24
C LEU A 89 7.98 6.54 1.37
N ALA A 90 9.00 5.75 0.97
CA ALA A 90 8.85 4.61 0.08
C ALA A 90 8.24 3.36 0.76
N GLY A 91 8.26 3.27 2.09
CA GLY A 91 7.73 2.13 2.84
C GLY A 91 6.21 1.91 2.63
N PRO A 92 5.34 2.90 2.91
CA PRO A 92 3.88 2.77 2.82
C PRO A 92 3.35 2.33 1.44
N PRO A 93 3.81 2.89 0.30
CA PRO A 93 3.39 2.44 -1.03
C PRO A 93 3.67 0.96 -1.28
N VAL A 94 4.73 0.41 -0.70
CA VAL A 94 5.04 -1.03 -0.79
C VAL A 94 4.07 -1.88 0.03
N TYR A 95 3.66 -1.42 1.23
CA TYR A 95 2.59 -2.07 1.99
C TYR A 95 1.25 -2.04 1.25
N GLU A 96 0.94 -0.91 0.61
CA GLU A 96 -0.21 -0.77 -0.27
C GLU A 96 -0.15 -1.76 -1.45
N GLY A 97 1.02 -1.90 -2.10
CA GLY A 97 1.24 -2.91 -3.14
C GLY A 97 0.94 -4.34 -2.65
N ALA A 98 1.33 -4.69 -1.42
CA ALA A 98 1.01 -5.99 -0.83
C ALA A 98 -0.52 -6.18 -0.63
N ASN A 99 -1.24 -5.12 -0.29
CA ASN A 99 -2.70 -5.13 -0.23
C ASN A 99 -3.33 -5.34 -1.62
N PHE A 100 -2.75 -4.77 -2.68
CA PHE A 100 -3.22 -4.99 -4.05
C PHE A 100 -3.12 -6.46 -4.46
N PHE A 101 -1.98 -7.10 -4.16
CA PHE A 101 -1.81 -8.54 -4.37
C PHE A 101 -2.80 -9.37 -3.54
N THR A 102 -3.01 -8.98 -2.27
CA THR A 102 -3.94 -9.67 -1.37
C THR A 102 -5.37 -9.59 -1.90
N LEU A 103 -5.84 -8.42 -2.34
CA LEU A 103 -7.15 -8.30 -2.98
C LEU A 103 -7.22 -9.11 -4.26
N GLY A 104 -6.22 -9.04 -5.13
CA GLY A 104 -6.14 -9.88 -6.33
C GLY A 104 -6.33 -11.36 -5.99
N ARG A 105 -5.70 -11.85 -4.92
CA ARG A 105 -5.87 -13.23 -4.43
C ARG A 105 -7.28 -13.53 -3.95
N ILE A 106 -7.92 -12.60 -3.23
CA ILE A 106 -9.31 -12.73 -2.79
C ILE A 106 -10.25 -12.81 -4.00
N LEU A 107 -10.01 -12.01 -5.03
CA LEU A 107 -10.81 -12.00 -6.24
C LEU A 107 -10.63 -13.28 -7.08
N TYR A 108 -9.42 -13.87 -7.11
CA TYR A 108 -9.20 -15.20 -7.69
C TYR A 108 -9.97 -16.30 -6.97
N TYR A 109 -10.24 -16.12 -5.67
CA TYR A 109 -10.95 -17.11 -4.88
C TYR A 109 -12.46 -17.10 -5.13
N ILE A 110 -13.06 -15.94 -5.44
CA ILE A 110 -14.49 -15.82 -5.80
C ILE A 110 -14.62 -15.02 -7.11
N PRO A 111 -14.29 -15.64 -8.26
CA PRO A 111 -14.20 -14.91 -9.53
C PRO A 111 -15.57 -14.43 -10.06
N TYR A 112 -16.66 -15.13 -9.75
CA TYR A 112 -18.01 -14.85 -10.26
C TYR A 112 -18.67 -13.61 -9.65
N HIS A 113 -18.16 -13.10 -8.53
CA HIS A 113 -18.58 -11.82 -7.94
C HIS A 113 -17.55 -10.70 -8.08
N SER A 114 -16.42 -10.99 -8.75
CA SER A 114 -15.34 -10.04 -8.97
C SER A 114 -15.76 -8.92 -9.93
N PRO A 115 -15.71 -7.63 -9.52
CA PRO A 115 -16.08 -6.52 -10.40
C PRO A 115 -15.12 -6.32 -11.58
N ILE A 116 -13.86 -6.70 -11.40
CA ILE A 116 -12.81 -6.69 -12.42
C ILE A 116 -12.05 -8.00 -12.39
N HIS A 117 -11.40 -8.36 -13.49
CA HIS A 117 -10.61 -9.58 -13.51
C HIS A 117 -9.45 -9.49 -12.48
N PRO A 118 -9.27 -10.49 -11.60
CA PRO A 118 -8.29 -10.51 -10.51
C PRO A 118 -6.85 -10.12 -10.92
N GLY A 119 -6.38 -10.65 -12.05
CA GLY A 119 -5.05 -10.32 -12.59
C GLY A 119 -4.87 -8.84 -12.98
N ARG A 120 -5.97 -8.15 -13.33
CA ARG A 120 -5.94 -6.75 -13.77
C ARG A 120 -5.84 -5.78 -12.61
N VAL A 121 -6.40 -6.17 -11.47
CA VAL A 121 -6.35 -5.37 -10.22
C VAL A 121 -4.90 -5.09 -9.88
N PHE A 122 -4.09 -6.15 -9.86
CA PHE A 122 -2.66 -6.01 -9.60
C PHE A 122 -1.99 -5.13 -10.65
N THR A 123 -2.14 -5.44 -11.95
CA THR A 123 -1.43 -4.70 -13.00
C THR A 123 -1.78 -3.22 -13.02
N THR A 124 -3.06 -2.87 -12.83
CA THR A 124 -3.52 -1.49 -12.91
C THR A 124 -3.18 -0.71 -11.66
N PHE A 125 -3.50 -1.22 -10.46
CA PHE A 125 -3.24 -0.49 -9.22
C PHE A 125 -1.75 -0.37 -8.92
N VAL A 126 -0.96 -1.43 -9.16
CA VAL A 126 0.50 -1.33 -9.01
C VAL A 126 1.11 -0.40 -10.04
N ALA A 127 0.67 -0.43 -11.29
CA ALA A 127 1.21 0.49 -12.28
C ALA A 127 0.86 1.95 -11.99
N MET A 128 -0.39 2.24 -11.61
CA MET A 128 -0.78 3.58 -11.17
C MET A 128 0.07 4.01 -9.96
N GLY A 129 0.26 3.12 -8.98
CA GLY A 129 1.14 3.35 -7.85
C GLY A 129 2.57 3.67 -8.27
N VAL A 130 3.18 2.88 -9.14
CA VAL A 130 4.55 3.11 -9.66
C VAL A 130 4.64 4.45 -10.39
N ILE A 131 3.64 4.83 -11.19
CA ILE A 131 3.60 6.14 -11.86
C ILE A 131 3.53 7.27 -10.83
N ILE A 132 2.68 7.16 -9.81
CA ILE A 132 2.54 8.14 -8.73
C ILE A 132 3.86 8.28 -7.95
N GLU A 133 4.51 7.17 -7.62
CA GLU A 133 5.81 7.16 -6.93
C GLU A 133 6.92 7.74 -7.82
N ALA A 134 6.88 7.51 -9.14
CA ALA A 134 7.81 8.13 -10.08
C ALA A 134 7.61 9.66 -10.12
N ILE A 135 6.36 10.15 -10.15
CA ILE A 135 6.07 11.59 -10.07
C ILE A 135 6.58 12.15 -8.74
N THR A 136 6.37 11.44 -7.64
CA THR A 136 6.85 11.82 -6.30
C THR A 136 8.37 11.92 -6.26
N ALA A 137 9.09 10.91 -6.76
CA ALA A 137 10.55 10.89 -6.78
C ALA A 137 11.13 12.03 -7.63
N ASN A 138 10.56 12.28 -8.82
CA ASN A 138 10.98 13.39 -9.67
C ASN A 138 10.68 14.74 -9.02
N GLY A 139 9.48 14.93 -8.46
CA GLY A 139 9.13 16.16 -7.75
C GLY A 139 10.04 16.42 -6.53
N ALA A 140 10.36 15.39 -5.75
CA ALA A 140 11.28 15.47 -4.62
C ALA A 140 12.69 15.86 -5.06
N SER A 141 13.21 15.25 -6.13
CA SER A 141 14.53 15.59 -6.68
C SER A 141 14.63 17.06 -7.10
N LEU A 142 13.60 17.58 -7.77
CA LEU A 142 13.57 18.97 -8.22
C LEU A 142 13.54 19.97 -7.06
N VAL A 143 12.84 19.64 -5.97
CA VAL A 143 12.75 20.49 -4.76
C VAL A 143 14.02 20.38 -3.91
N ALA A 144 14.63 19.20 -3.83
CA ALA A 144 15.82 18.98 -3.01
C ALA A 144 17.08 19.65 -3.58
N ASN A 145 17.13 19.84 -4.90
CA ASN A 145 18.26 20.51 -5.53
C ASN A 145 18.13 22.05 -5.44
N THR A 146 18.80 22.64 -4.46
CA THR A 146 18.81 24.09 -4.21
C THR A 146 19.49 24.90 -5.31
N SER A 147 20.28 24.27 -6.21
CA SER A 147 20.86 24.94 -7.36
C SER A 147 19.86 25.18 -8.51
N ASN A 148 18.68 24.56 -8.44
CA ASN A 148 17.66 24.71 -9.47
C ASN A 148 17.02 26.10 -9.41
N PRO A 149 16.63 26.69 -10.56
CA PRO A 149 15.82 27.90 -10.60
C PRO A 149 14.53 27.75 -9.78
N GLU A 150 14.04 28.85 -9.21
CA GLU A 150 12.81 28.85 -8.41
C GLU A 150 11.61 28.29 -9.19
N SER A 151 11.52 28.56 -10.49
CA SER A 151 10.48 28.00 -11.38
C SER A 151 10.53 26.47 -11.45
N THR A 152 11.73 25.88 -11.48
CA THR A 152 11.93 24.43 -11.48
C THR A 152 11.59 23.82 -10.12
N GLN A 153 11.97 24.48 -9.02
CA GLN A 153 11.58 24.04 -7.67
C GLN A 153 10.06 24.11 -7.48
N ASN A 154 9.39 25.16 -8.00
CA ASN A 154 7.94 25.30 -7.96
C ASN A 154 7.23 24.22 -8.78
N THR A 155 7.79 23.83 -9.94
CA THR A 155 7.34 22.65 -10.68
C THR A 155 7.45 21.39 -9.82
N GLY A 156 8.57 21.18 -9.13
CA GLY A 156 8.76 20.05 -8.21
C GLY A 156 7.71 20.01 -7.09
N LYS A 157 7.40 21.17 -6.47
CA LYS A 157 6.34 21.30 -5.47
C LYS A 157 4.96 20.94 -6.05
N ALA A 158 4.66 21.37 -7.27
CA ALA A 158 3.41 21.04 -7.95
C ALA A 158 3.29 19.53 -8.23
N LEU A 159 4.37 18.88 -8.69
CA LEU A 159 4.41 17.43 -8.92
C LEU A 159 4.14 16.64 -7.62
N LEU A 160 4.76 17.04 -6.51
CA LEU A 160 4.54 16.40 -5.21
C LEU A 160 3.10 16.57 -4.72
N LYS A 161 2.52 17.77 -4.86
CA LYS A 161 1.09 18.00 -4.55
C LYS A 161 0.18 17.11 -5.39
N ALA A 162 0.44 17.02 -6.69
CA ALA A 162 -0.34 16.19 -7.60
C ALA A 162 -0.23 14.70 -7.24
N ALA A 163 0.98 14.20 -6.96
CA ALA A 163 1.20 12.81 -6.60
C ALA A 163 0.46 12.42 -5.31
N LEU A 164 0.49 13.27 -4.28
CA LEU A 164 -0.22 13.04 -3.01
C LEU A 164 -1.74 12.96 -3.20
N ILE A 165 -2.32 13.85 -4.02
CA ILE A 165 -3.75 13.81 -4.35
C ILE A 165 -4.09 12.52 -5.12
N LEU A 166 -3.27 12.17 -6.12
CA LEU A 166 -3.44 10.95 -6.90
C LEU A 166 -3.33 9.70 -6.02
N GLN A 167 -2.46 9.70 -5.02
CA GLN A 167 -2.31 8.59 -4.08
C GLN A 167 -3.57 8.38 -3.22
N ILE A 168 -4.18 9.47 -2.72
CA ILE A 168 -5.47 9.39 -2.03
C ILE A 168 -6.54 8.85 -2.98
N ALA A 169 -6.62 9.36 -4.21
CA ALA A 169 -7.60 8.91 -5.20
C ALA A 169 -7.43 7.42 -5.55
N LEU A 170 -6.19 6.96 -5.74
CA LEU A 170 -5.86 5.56 -5.98
C LEU A 170 -6.38 4.66 -4.85
N MET A 171 -6.08 5.05 -3.60
CA MET A 171 -6.45 4.27 -2.43
C MET A 171 -7.97 4.25 -2.20
N VAL A 172 -8.65 5.38 -2.39
CA VAL A 172 -10.12 5.45 -2.34
C VAL A 172 -10.74 4.56 -3.42
N GLY A 173 -10.21 4.59 -4.65
CA GLY A 173 -10.63 3.71 -5.73
C GLY A 173 -10.43 2.23 -5.41
N PHE A 174 -9.29 1.89 -4.78
CA PHE A 174 -8.98 0.53 -4.34
C PHE A 174 -9.97 0.03 -3.28
N VAL A 175 -10.24 0.84 -2.25
CA VAL A 175 -11.22 0.51 -1.20
C VAL A 175 -12.63 0.40 -1.79
N ALA A 176 -13.01 1.29 -2.71
CA ALA A 176 -14.30 1.22 -3.39
C ALA A 176 -14.47 -0.09 -4.18
N LEU A 177 -13.41 -0.55 -4.87
CA LEU A 177 -13.41 -1.83 -5.56
C LEU A 177 -13.58 -3.00 -4.58
N ALA A 178 -12.82 -3.03 -3.49
CA ALA A 178 -12.93 -4.06 -2.46
C ALA A 178 -14.33 -4.09 -1.84
N THR A 179 -14.92 -2.92 -1.55
CA THR A 179 -16.28 -2.76 -1.02
C THR A 179 -17.34 -3.24 -2.01
N LYS A 180 -17.20 -2.94 -3.29
CA LYS A 180 -18.09 -3.48 -4.32
C LYS A 180 -18.04 -5.00 -4.39
N PHE A 181 -16.84 -5.58 -4.29
CA PHE A 181 -16.68 -7.04 -4.21
C PHE A 181 -17.33 -7.63 -2.96
N TYR A 182 -17.11 -7.02 -1.79
CA TYR A 182 -17.76 -7.44 -0.53
C TYR A 182 -19.29 -7.45 -0.65
N TYR A 183 -19.86 -6.37 -1.19
CA TYR A 183 -21.30 -6.24 -1.39
C TYR A 183 -21.85 -7.32 -2.33
N ASN A 184 -21.15 -7.58 -3.45
CA ASN A 184 -21.53 -8.63 -4.39
C ASN A 184 -21.53 -10.02 -3.74
N CYS A 185 -20.50 -10.35 -2.95
CA CYS A 185 -20.39 -11.63 -2.24
C CYS A 185 -21.42 -11.77 -1.13
N HIS A 186 -21.72 -10.69 -0.41
CA HIS A 186 -22.75 -10.68 0.62
C HIS A 186 -24.13 -10.93 0.03
N ARG A 187 -24.48 -10.22 -1.06
CA ARG A 187 -25.75 -10.41 -1.76
C ARG A 187 -25.88 -11.80 -2.40
N GLY A 188 -24.75 -12.39 -2.83
CA GLY A 188 -24.69 -13.74 -3.37
C GLY A 188 -24.70 -14.86 -2.32
N GLY A 189 -24.63 -14.55 -1.03
CA GLY A 189 -24.63 -15.56 0.04
C GLY A 189 -23.35 -16.40 0.16
N VAL A 190 -22.30 -16.08 -0.60
CA VAL A 190 -21.04 -16.87 -0.66
C VAL A 190 -19.93 -16.35 0.26
N LEU A 191 -20.23 -15.34 1.07
CA LEU A 191 -19.26 -14.71 1.96
C LEU A 191 -18.98 -15.58 3.20
N ASN A 192 -18.05 -16.53 3.07
CA ASN A 192 -17.61 -17.36 4.18
C ASN A 192 -16.74 -16.58 5.20
N ALA A 193 -16.54 -17.16 6.38
CA ALA A 193 -15.76 -16.53 7.46
C ALA A 193 -14.29 -16.27 7.08
N LYS A 194 -13.70 -17.09 6.19
CA LYS A 194 -12.32 -16.94 5.71
C LYS A 194 -12.17 -15.66 4.88
N VAL A 195 -13.03 -15.48 3.87
CA VAL A 195 -13.04 -14.29 3.00
C VAL A 195 -13.41 -13.04 3.79
N LYS A 196 -14.42 -13.14 4.68
CA LYS A 196 -14.80 -12.02 5.54
C LYS A 196 -13.60 -11.53 6.36
N ARG A 197 -12.87 -12.43 7.03
CA ARG A 197 -11.67 -12.05 7.81
C ARG A 197 -10.59 -11.42 6.94
N ALA A 198 -10.28 -12.01 5.78
CA ALA A 198 -9.27 -11.47 4.87
C ALA A 198 -9.62 -10.05 4.38
N LEU A 199 -10.90 -9.80 4.06
CA LEU A 199 -11.38 -8.46 3.68
C LEU A 199 -11.34 -7.47 4.85
N HIS A 200 -11.68 -7.87 6.07
CA HIS A 200 -11.59 -6.97 7.23
C HIS A 200 -10.14 -6.56 7.51
N VAL A 201 -9.19 -7.49 7.43
CA VAL A 201 -7.75 -7.18 7.58
C VAL A 201 -7.30 -6.22 6.48
N LEU A 202 -7.71 -6.46 5.24
CA LEU A 202 -7.44 -5.57 4.11
C LEU A 202 -8.00 -4.15 4.37
N TYR A 203 -9.25 -4.03 4.82
CA TYR A 203 -9.86 -2.73 5.14
C TYR A 203 -9.13 -2.01 6.26
N CYS A 204 -8.83 -2.70 7.37
CA CYS A 204 -8.06 -2.12 8.47
C CYS A 204 -6.69 -1.62 8.00
N SER A 205 -6.00 -2.41 7.16
CA SER A 205 -4.71 -2.02 6.59
C SER A 205 -4.82 -0.79 5.70
N CYS A 206 -5.78 -0.79 4.76
CA CYS A 206 -6.04 0.35 3.89
C CYS A 206 -6.41 1.61 4.68
N THR A 207 -7.25 1.52 5.72
CA THR A 207 -7.60 2.66 6.56
C THR A 207 -6.39 3.27 7.24
N LEU A 208 -5.48 2.45 7.81
CA LEU A 208 -4.25 2.94 8.41
C LEU A 208 -3.38 3.68 7.38
N ILE A 209 -3.21 3.11 6.19
CA ILE A 209 -2.43 3.77 5.12
C ILE A 209 -3.10 5.08 4.67
N ILE A 210 -4.44 5.11 4.53
CA ILE A 210 -5.19 6.34 4.19
C ILE A 210 -4.93 7.44 5.22
N ILE A 211 -5.05 7.14 6.53
CA ILE A 211 -4.84 8.14 7.58
C ILE A 211 -3.43 8.73 7.46
N ARG A 212 -2.41 7.88 7.28
CA ARG A 212 -1.03 8.34 7.04
C ARG A 212 -0.93 9.20 5.79
N THR A 213 -1.53 8.79 4.67
CA THR A 213 -1.45 9.54 3.41
C THR A 213 -2.15 10.90 3.51
N ILE A 214 -3.25 10.99 4.25
CA ILE A 214 -3.92 12.27 4.55
C ILE A 214 -3.01 13.16 5.39
N TYR A 215 -2.45 12.64 6.49
CA TYR A 215 -1.47 13.37 7.30
C TYR A 215 -0.31 13.89 6.45
N ARG A 216 0.27 13.03 5.61
CA ARG A 216 1.39 13.38 4.75
C ARG A 216 1.02 14.45 3.72
N THR A 217 -0.19 14.39 3.20
CA THR A 217 -0.72 15.41 2.29
C THR A 217 -0.84 16.74 3.01
N VAL A 218 -1.44 16.77 4.20
CA VAL A 218 -1.57 18.01 5.00
C VAL A 218 -0.20 18.57 5.37
N GLU A 219 0.72 17.73 5.86
CA GLU A 219 2.09 18.12 6.21
C GLU A 219 2.81 18.77 5.02
N TYR A 220 2.77 18.12 3.85
CA TYR A 220 3.44 18.63 2.66
C TYR A 220 2.82 19.92 2.12
N PHE A 221 1.48 20.01 2.08
CA PHE A 221 0.79 21.22 1.64
C PHE A 221 1.10 22.40 2.57
N THR A 222 1.14 22.14 3.87
CA THR A 222 1.51 23.12 4.89
C THR A 222 2.96 23.57 4.71
N ALA A 223 3.89 22.63 4.51
CA ALA A 223 5.30 22.94 4.26
C ALA A 223 5.50 23.76 2.98
N ALA A 224 4.78 23.41 1.92
CA ALA A 224 4.83 24.11 0.64
C ALA A 224 4.15 25.50 0.66
N SER A 225 3.26 25.78 1.63
CA SER A 225 2.63 27.09 1.81
C SER A 225 3.42 28.06 2.68
N LEU A 226 4.52 27.61 3.32
CA LEU A 226 5.42 28.49 4.06
C LEU A 226 6.18 29.38 3.07
N ASN A 227 5.60 30.54 2.76
CA ASN A 227 6.32 31.64 2.16
C ASN A 227 7.11 32.35 3.26
N THR A 228 8.34 32.73 2.93
CA THR A 228 9.40 33.33 3.76
C THR A 228 9.04 34.63 4.48
N SER A 229 7.77 35.06 4.49
CA SER A 229 7.33 36.33 5.09
C SER A 229 6.91 36.25 6.55
N ASN A 230 6.49 35.08 7.09
CA ASN A 230 6.08 34.96 8.50
C ASN A 230 6.62 33.65 9.13
N ILE A 231 7.81 33.72 9.74
CA ILE A 231 8.46 32.59 10.44
C ILE A 231 7.71 32.22 11.73
N ASP A 232 6.92 33.14 12.29
CA ASP A 232 6.20 32.93 13.54
C ASP A 232 4.96 32.02 13.39
N ASP A 233 4.36 31.97 12.19
CA ASP A 233 3.15 31.18 11.87
C ASP A 233 3.43 29.79 11.27
N ILE A 234 4.62 29.22 11.49
CA ILE A 234 4.85 27.81 11.10
C ILE A 234 3.86 26.92 11.87
N SER A 235 3.04 26.18 11.13
CA SER A 235 2.03 25.26 11.66
C SER A 235 2.62 24.27 12.66
N PRO A 236 1.91 23.93 13.76
CA PRO A 236 2.36 22.95 14.75
C PRO A 236 2.76 21.60 14.16
N ILE A 237 2.17 21.22 13.02
CA ILE A 237 2.45 19.97 12.32
C ILE A 237 3.93 19.85 11.91
N LEU A 238 4.60 20.96 11.61
CA LEU A 238 6.00 20.98 11.19
C LEU A 238 6.97 21.28 12.34
N LYS A 239 6.51 22.03 13.35
CA LYS A 239 7.29 22.38 14.55
C LYS A 239 7.43 21.20 15.51
N GLU A 240 6.42 20.36 15.61
CA GLU A 240 6.35 19.32 16.63
C GLU A 240 6.65 17.92 16.07
N GLU A 241 7.71 17.29 16.57
CA GLU A 241 8.12 15.96 16.11
C GLU A 241 7.10 14.86 16.45
N TRP A 242 6.25 15.05 17.47
CA TRP A 242 5.33 14.01 17.92
C TRP A 242 4.29 13.63 16.86
N PHE A 243 3.91 14.56 15.97
CA PHE A 243 3.00 14.27 14.86
C PHE A 243 3.58 13.20 13.92
N PHE A 244 4.87 13.31 13.58
CA PHE A 244 5.57 12.30 12.79
C PHE A 244 5.59 10.94 13.50
N TRP A 245 5.85 10.91 14.81
CA TRP A 245 5.86 9.65 15.55
C TRP A 245 4.50 8.96 15.61
N VAL A 246 3.41 9.72 15.73
CA VAL A 246 2.06 9.16 15.81
C VAL A 246 1.53 8.82 14.41
N PHE A 247 1.45 9.80 13.51
CA PHE A 247 0.71 9.66 12.25
C PHE A 247 1.53 8.99 11.13
N GLU A 248 2.85 9.12 11.13
CA GLU A 248 3.71 8.44 10.16
C GLU A 248 4.17 7.09 10.73
N THR A 249 4.75 7.10 11.94
CA THR A 249 5.46 5.92 12.45
C THR A 249 4.54 4.92 13.14
N ALA A 250 3.76 5.34 14.15
CA ALA A 250 2.94 4.42 14.94
C ALA A 250 1.81 3.81 14.11
N ILE A 251 1.20 4.57 13.20
CA ILE A 251 0.18 4.06 12.26
C ILE A 251 0.77 2.98 11.34
N MET A 252 1.93 3.23 10.75
CA MET A 252 2.56 2.25 9.85
C MET A 252 3.11 1.04 10.62
N PHE A 253 3.57 1.23 11.85
CA PHE A 253 3.95 0.13 12.73
C PHE A 253 2.72 -0.74 13.10
N SER A 254 1.60 -0.10 13.45
CA SER A 254 0.33 -0.80 13.71
C SER A 254 -0.12 -1.60 12.50
N ASN A 255 0.04 -1.06 11.29
CA ASN A 255 -0.27 -1.76 10.06
C ASN A 255 0.62 -3.00 9.84
N THR A 256 1.93 -2.89 10.05
CA THR A 256 2.83 -4.05 9.88
C THR A 256 2.55 -5.14 10.93
N VAL A 257 2.22 -4.75 12.17
CA VAL A 257 1.83 -5.70 13.23
C VAL A 257 0.50 -6.37 12.91
N LEU A 258 -0.50 -5.61 12.43
CA LEU A 258 -1.78 -6.16 11.97
C LEU A 258 -1.54 -7.25 10.92
N LEU A 259 -0.72 -6.98 9.92
CA LEU A 259 -0.41 -7.91 8.83
C LEU A 259 0.42 -9.13 9.30
N ASN A 260 1.26 -8.97 10.34
CA ASN A 260 1.95 -10.10 10.98
C ASN A 260 0.97 -11.01 11.72
N VAL A 261 0.13 -10.45 12.60
CA VAL A 261 -0.77 -11.23 13.45
C VAL A 261 -1.86 -11.89 12.61
N PHE A 262 -2.40 -11.14 11.65
CA PHE A 262 -3.52 -11.52 10.81
C PHE A 262 -3.09 -11.73 9.36
N HIS A 263 -2.04 -12.54 9.15
CA HIS A 263 -1.47 -12.76 7.82
C HIS A 263 -2.54 -13.27 6.82
N PRO A 264 -2.82 -12.56 5.72
CA PRO A 264 -3.95 -12.86 4.83
C PRO A 264 -3.95 -14.28 4.25
N MET A 265 -2.76 -14.84 4.01
CA MET A 265 -2.59 -16.19 3.46
C MET A 265 -2.89 -17.33 4.45
N ARG A 266 -3.25 -17.01 5.70
CA ARG A 266 -3.76 -17.99 6.65
C ARG A 266 -5.17 -18.46 6.30
N TRP A 267 -5.94 -17.63 5.60
CA TRP A 267 -7.33 -17.92 5.25
C TRP A 267 -7.58 -18.08 3.75
N LEU A 268 -6.64 -17.65 2.92
CA LEU A 268 -6.73 -17.77 1.47
C LEU A 268 -6.00 -19.03 0.97
N PRO A 269 -6.49 -19.68 -0.10
CA PRO A 269 -5.80 -20.82 -0.68
C PRO A 269 -4.40 -20.44 -1.19
N ARG A 270 -3.56 -21.44 -1.46
CA ARG A 270 -2.20 -21.22 -1.98
C ARG A 270 -2.15 -21.06 -3.50
N SER A 271 -3.00 -21.77 -4.25
CA SER A 271 -3.00 -21.78 -5.73
C SER A 271 -4.09 -20.90 -6.35
N ASN A 272 -3.73 -20.10 -7.37
CA ASN A 272 -4.67 -19.29 -8.17
C ASN A 272 -5.70 -20.11 -8.95
N LYS A 273 -5.57 -21.43 -8.95
CA LYS A 273 -6.53 -22.36 -9.54
C LYS A 273 -7.66 -22.75 -8.59
N ILE A 274 -7.48 -22.55 -7.28
CA ILE A 274 -8.50 -22.90 -6.28
C ILE A 274 -9.47 -21.73 -6.15
N TYR A 275 -10.75 -22.00 -6.41
CA TYR A 275 -11.86 -21.07 -6.25
C TYR A 275 -12.98 -21.69 -5.41
N LEU A 276 -13.79 -20.85 -4.79
CA LEU A 276 -14.97 -21.28 -4.04
C LEU A 276 -16.11 -21.59 -5.02
N ALA A 277 -16.81 -22.70 -4.84
CA ALA A 277 -18.01 -23.00 -5.59
C ALA A 277 -19.14 -22.02 -5.22
N THR A 278 -20.17 -21.96 -6.06
CA THR A 278 -21.34 -21.09 -5.88
C THR A 278 -22.13 -21.38 -4.60
N ASP A 279 -21.91 -22.53 -3.96
CA ASP A 279 -22.42 -22.90 -2.65
C ASP A 279 -21.78 -22.12 -1.48
N GLY A 280 -20.67 -21.40 -1.72
CA GLY A 280 -19.95 -20.64 -0.70
C GLY A 280 -19.11 -21.48 0.27
N VAL A 281 -19.00 -22.80 0.05
CA VAL A 281 -18.35 -23.74 0.99
C VAL A 281 -17.31 -24.61 0.30
N THR A 282 -17.60 -25.15 -0.88
CA THR A 282 -16.73 -26.14 -1.54
C THR A 282 -15.57 -25.47 -2.28
N GLU A 283 -14.33 -25.86 -2.00
CA GLU A 283 -13.15 -25.37 -2.74
C GLU A 283 -12.90 -26.29 -3.95
N VAL A 284 -12.89 -25.73 -5.16
CA VAL A 284 -12.73 -26.46 -6.43
C VAL A 284 -11.46 -26.00 -7.14
N GLU A 285 -10.68 -26.94 -7.70
CA GLU A 285 -9.55 -26.62 -8.57
C GLU A 285 -10.02 -26.47 -10.02
N GLY A 286 -9.85 -25.27 -10.57
CA GLY A 286 -10.21 -24.93 -11.95
C GLY A 286 -9.00 -24.87 -12.89
N PRO A 287 -9.23 -24.68 -14.20
CA PRO A 287 -8.17 -24.55 -15.20
C PRO A 287 -7.27 -23.31 -14.97
N GLY A 288 -7.69 -22.38 -14.11
CA GLY A 288 -7.06 -21.07 -13.90
C GLY A 288 -7.83 -19.97 -14.62
N TYR A 289 -7.71 -18.73 -14.12
CA TYR A 289 -8.40 -17.57 -14.70
C TYR A 289 -7.39 -16.72 -15.48
N GLU A 290 -7.21 -17.07 -16.75
CA GLU A 290 -6.29 -16.42 -17.69
C GLU A 290 -7.03 -15.42 -18.60
N ASP A 291 -6.47 -14.22 -18.70
CA ASP A 291 -6.91 -13.17 -19.62
C ASP A 291 -6.02 -13.19 -20.88
N PRO A 292 -6.55 -13.49 -22.08
CA PRO A 292 -5.76 -13.62 -23.30
C PRO A 292 -5.59 -12.27 -24.01
N ARG A 293 -6.16 -11.19 -23.47
CA ARG A 293 -6.07 -9.86 -24.07
C ARG A 293 -4.65 -9.33 -23.95
N PRO A 294 -4.15 -8.57 -24.95
CA PRO A 294 -2.82 -8.01 -24.90
C PRO A 294 -2.65 -7.10 -23.67
N PHE A 295 -1.45 -7.12 -23.09
CA PHE A 295 -1.12 -6.42 -21.84
C PHE A 295 -1.52 -4.94 -21.86
N LEU A 296 -1.25 -4.23 -22.96
CA LEU A 296 -1.57 -2.80 -23.10
C LEU A 296 -3.08 -2.52 -23.03
N LEU A 297 -3.91 -3.34 -23.66
CA LEU A 297 -5.37 -3.17 -23.60
C LEU A 297 -5.87 -3.42 -22.17
N THR A 298 -5.31 -4.42 -21.49
CA THR A 298 -5.65 -4.74 -20.11
C THR A 298 -5.24 -3.64 -19.12
N PHE A 299 -4.16 -2.94 -19.43
CA PHE A 299 -3.65 -1.81 -18.64
C PHE A 299 -4.55 -0.57 -18.74
N PHE A 300 -4.88 -0.15 -19.97
CA PHE A 300 -5.68 1.05 -20.21
C PHE A 300 -7.19 0.83 -20.06
N ASP A 301 -7.66 -0.41 -20.13
CA ASP A 301 -9.06 -0.79 -19.91
C ASP A 301 -9.19 -1.98 -18.93
N PRO A 302 -8.97 -1.73 -17.62
CA PRO A 302 -9.05 -2.77 -16.60
C PRO A 302 -10.46 -3.31 -16.39
N PHE A 303 -11.48 -2.49 -16.62
CA PHE A 303 -12.90 -2.83 -16.47
C PHE A 303 -13.50 -3.50 -17.72
N ASP A 304 -12.75 -3.64 -18.81
CA ASP A 304 -13.24 -4.18 -20.09
C ASP A 304 -14.38 -3.37 -20.72
N ILE A 305 -14.34 -2.04 -20.58
CA ILE A 305 -15.33 -1.13 -21.16
C ILE A 305 -15.33 -1.27 -22.70
N VAL A 306 -14.15 -1.37 -23.32
CA VAL A 306 -14.00 -1.53 -24.77
C VAL A 306 -14.54 -2.89 -25.23
N GLY A 307 -14.25 -3.97 -24.49
CA GLY A 307 -14.79 -5.30 -24.80
C GLY A 307 -16.29 -5.41 -24.59
N MET A 308 -16.84 -4.73 -23.58
CA MET A 308 -18.29 -4.62 -23.37
C MET A 308 -18.99 -3.88 -24.53
N ILE A 309 -18.38 -2.80 -25.03
CA ILE A 309 -18.93 -2.02 -26.16
C ILE A 309 -18.82 -2.81 -27.48
N THR A 310 -17.69 -3.47 -27.72
CA THR A 310 -17.46 -4.22 -28.97
C THR A 310 -18.07 -5.62 -28.98
N LYS A 311 -18.67 -6.08 -27.87
CA LYS A 311 -19.24 -7.44 -27.67
C LYS A 311 -18.27 -8.61 -27.97
N LYS A 312 -17.00 -8.34 -28.25
CA LYS A 312 -15.93 -9.33 -28.46
C LYS A 312 -15.29 -9.63 -27.10
N GLY A 313 -15.76 -10.65 -26.39
CA GLY A 313 -15.08 -11.06 -25.14
C GLY A 313 -15.91 -11.75 -24.07
N LYS A 314 -17.16 -12.17 -24.32
CA LYS A 314 -17.85 -13.10 -23.42
C LYS A 314 -17.16 -14.46 -23.46
N LYS A 315 -16.08 -14.63 -22.69
CA LYS A 315 -15.54 -15.95 -22.37
C LYS A 315 -16.58 -16.72 -21.59
N GLU A 316 -16.72 -18.01 -21.91
CA GLU A 316 -17.42 -18.95 -21.06
C GLU A 316 -16.75 -18.94 -19.68
N LYS A 317 -17.55 -18.62 -18.69
CA LYS A 317 -17.10 -18.57 -17.31
C LYS A 317 -16.81 -20.00 -16.89
N PHE A 318 -15.55 -20.34 -16.66
CA PHE A 318 -15.16 -21.73 -16.37
C PHE A 318 -15.86 -22.31 -15.12
N TRP A 319 -16.36 -21.46 -14.23
CA TRP A 319 -17.19 -21.84 -13.08
C TRP A 319 -18.63 -22.22 -13.43
N GLU A 320 -19.10 -21.99 -14.66
CA GLU A 320 -20.41 -22.43 -15.16
C GLU A 320 -20.33 -23.84 -15.80
N VAL A 321 -19.14 -24.30 -16.22
CA VAL A 321 -18.94 -25.58 -16.92
C VAL A 321 -19.03 -26.80 -15.99
N GLY A 322 -18.70 -26.63 -14.70
CA GLY A 322 -18.76 -27.70 -13.69
C GLY A 322 -20.16 -28.22 -13.36
N HIS A 323 -21.22 -27.54 -13.81
CA HIS A 323 -22.60 -27.98 -13.60
C HIS A 323 -23.11 -28.99 -14.65
N GLN A 324 -22.39 -29.22 -15.76
CA GLN A 324 -22.86 -30.09 -16.85
C GLN A 324 -22.38 -31.56 -16.79
N SER A 325 -21.52 -31.92 -15.83
CA SER A 325 -20.89 -33.26 -15.77
C SER A 325 -21.37 -34.12 -14.60
N SER A 326 -22.66 -34.09 -14.27
CA SER A 326 -23.31 -35.16 -13.48
C SER A 326 -24.15 -36.02 -14.42
N PRO A 327 -23.72 -37.24 -14.80
CA PRO A 327 -24.60 -38.16 -15.51
C PRO A 327 -25.79 -38.53 -14.62
N PRO A 328 -27.00 -38.74 -15.16
CA PRO A 328 -28.12 -39.21 -14.37
C PRO A 328 -27.75 -40.56 -13.75
N ALA A 329 -27.99 -40.69 -12.44
CA ALA A 329 -27.81 -41.93 -11.71
C ALA A 329 -28.62 -43.03 -12.39
N THR A 330 -27.92 -43.97 -13.04
CA THR A 330 -28.51 -45.21 -13.52
C THR A 330 -28.87 -46.05 -12.29
N THR A 331 -30.16 -46.10 -11.99
CA THR A 331 -30.75 -47.12 -11.14
C THR A 331 -30.66 -48.47 -11.85
N VAL A 332 -29.88 -49.39 -11.30
CA VAL A 332 -30.07 -50.84 -11.45
C VAL A 332 -29.95 -51.47 -10.08
#